data_AF-A0A3B3TRJ2-F1
#
_entry.id   AF-A0A3B3TRJ2-F1
#
_cell.length_a   1.000
_cell.length_b   1.000
_cell.length_c   1.000
_cell.angle_alpha   90.00
_cell.angle_beta   90.00
_cell.angle_gamma   90.00
#
_symmetry.space_group_name_H-M   'P 1'
#
loop_
_entity.id
_entity.type
_entity.pdbx_description
1 polymer ?
#
loop_
_entity_poly.entity_id
_entity_poly.type
_entity_poly.pdbx_seq_one_letter_code
_entity_poly.pdbx_strand_id
1 'polypeptide(L)'
;MVGKRAMQRLLLAGGLLLVLAGSASSCPARCECSAQTKSVSCHRKRLASIPEGVPIETRALDLSKNKLRLINFYNFSSFLQLEDLDLSDNTISVAEIGCFHSNVALRSLNLRSNHLMVVLKGVLAGLTNLTHLDLSHNRLVILLDNVFQDLHRLTFLEVSNNQLVYISQRAFTGLLGIQSLTLERSNLTVVPTDALAHLHNLVELRMRFLSISFLKPFSFKQLTRLRHLEVDSWPLLESLPPLSLHGLNLTTLFITNTNLSAFPGAALRNLPYLTHLNLSYCRIQHIQQGELGPLPQLLELRLQGAQLLSIEPLAFAGLKSLQLLDVSQNRLDSLERAVFASADSLQRLCLGGNPLVCDCRLLWLLSSHKPASLQILDLQPECSAPQHLLGKSLRDLKEPLVSRYMTCTKPRVGPNATQLLMADEGQPARLSCTAEGAPRPSVVWITPHRRYVTAKSSGRMEVQPDGSLEIKPAELHDSGVYLCIASNPAGNASLSASLAVKSLGTGDRIHFTNRSSGYLTEPNGTWGNGTVLYNMTVPIDMKTILISAAMGCLSFLGVVVFCFLLLFAWSRGKGRHRNNFDIEYVPRKSNGGGADVAETSGPRRVNMKMI
;
A
#
# COMPACT_ATOMS: atom_id res chain seq x y z
N MET A 1 -30.59 6.07 101.88
CA MET A 1 -31.36 5.36 100.83
C MET A 1 -31.66 6.35 99.71
N VAL A 2 -31.76 5.88 98.47
CA VAL A 2 -31.89 6.68 97.21
C VAL A 2 -30.55 7.24 96.70
N GLY A 3 -29.77 6.40 96.01
CA GLY A 3 -28.54 6.83 95.35
C GLY A 3 -27.77 5.75 94.58
N LYS A 4 -28.34 4.54 94.41
CA LYS A 4 -27.70 3.40 93.72
C LYS A 4 -28.52 2.81 92.57
N ARG A 5 -29.54 3.53 92.05
CA ARG A 5 -30.37 3.06 90.91
C ARG A 5 -30.25 3.88 89.63
N ALA A 6 -29.45 4.95 89.60
CA ALA A 6 -29.23 5.76 88.39
C ALA A 6 -27.93 5.42 87.63
N MET A 7 -26.99 4.68 88.24
CA MET A 7 -25.68 4.37 87.63
C MET A 7 -25.62 2.99 86.96
N GLN A 8 -26.73 2.25 86.92
CA GLN A 8 -26.81 0.92 86.30
C GLN A 8 -27.62 0.90 84.99
N ARG A 9 -28.26 2.02 84.62
CA ARG A 9 -28.94 2.19 83.33
C ARG A 9 -28.09 2.91 82.26
N LEU A 10 -26.99 3.56 82.64
CA LEU A 10 -26.03 4.12 81.67
C LEU A 10 -25.02 3.08 81.15
N LEU A 11 -24.74 2.02 81.90
CA LEU A 11 -23.80 0.96 81.49
C LEU A 11 -24.42 -0.08 80.54
N LEU A 12 -25.75 -0.21 80.50
CA LEU A 12 -26.45 -1.10 79.57
C LEU A 12 -26.75 -0.45 78.20
N ALA A 13 -26.71 0.88 78.10
CA ALA A 13 -26.79 1.58 76.81
C ALA A 13 -25.42 1.70 76.12
N GLY A 14 -24.31 1.72 76.89
CA GLY A 14 -22.95 1.73 76.34
C GLY A 14 -22.46 0.36 75.83
N GLY A 15 -23.05 -0.74 76.30
CA GLY A 15 -22.70 -2.10 75.86
C GLY A 15 -23.39 -2.57 74.57
N LEU A 16 -24.48 -1.92 74.15
CA LEU A 16 -25.24 -2.29 72.95
C LEU A 16 -24.88 -1.44 71.70
N LEU A 17 -24.03 -0.43 71.87
CA LEU A 17 -23.46 0.37 70.77
C LEU A 17 -22.04 -0.06 70.37
N LEU A 18 -21.48 -1.08 71.03
CA LEU A 18 -20.18 -1.68 70.71
C LEU A 18 -20.27 -3.08 70.08
N VAL A 19 -21.49 -3.53 69.74
CA VAL A 19 -21.73 -4.82 69.05
C VAL A 19 -22.02 -4.63 67.55
N LEU A 20 -21.84 -3.43 66.99
CA LEU A 20 -21.95 -3.14 65.55
C LEU A 20 -20.62 -2.73 64.88
N ALA A 21 -19.48 -3.06 65.49
CA ALA A 21 -18.15 -2.77 64.94
C ALA A 21 -17.28 -4.03 64.84
N GLY A 22 -17.87 -5.16 64.43
CA GLY A 22 -17.24 -6.48 64.54
C GLY A 22 -17.47 -7.42 63.35
N SER A 23 -17.72 -6.93 62.14
CA SER A 23 -17.35 -7.69 60.93
C SER A 23 -15.91 -7.32 60.61
N ALA A 24 -14.98 -8.02 61.27
CA ALA A 24 -13.56 -7.92 61.02
C ALA A 24 -13.32 -7.94 59.51
N SER A 25 -12.85 -6.81 59.01
CA SER A 25 -12.47 -6.58 57.62
C SER A 25 -11.48 -7.65 57.19
N SER A 26 -11.94 -8.65 56.46
CA SER A 26 -11.11 -9.62 55.72
C SER A 26 -10.44 -8.91 54.54
N CYS A 27 -9.72 -7.82 54.81
CA CYS A 27 -8.92 -7.12 53.83
C CYS A 27 -7.46 -7.42 54.13
N PRO A 28 -6.64 -7.82 53.14
CA PRO A 28 -5.22 -8.03 53.38
C PRO A 28 -4.56 -6.76 53.92
N ALA A 29 -3.69 -6.89 54.93
CA ALA A 29 -3.13 -5.75 55.67
C ALA A 29 -2.39 -4.71 54.81
N ARG A 30 -1.91 -5.09 53.62
CA ARG A 30 -1.21 -4.19 52.68
C ARG A 30 -2.10 -3.62 51.58
N CYS A 31 -3.36 -4.07 51.49
CA CYS A 31 -4.27 -3.75 50.41
C CYS A 31 -5.41 -2.85 50.87
N GLU A 32 -6.07 -2.23 49.91
CA GLU A 32 -7.22 -1.36 50.11
C GLU A 32 -8.46 -2.06 49.56
N CYS A 33 -9.44 -2.31 50.43
CA CYS A 33 -10.67 -3.01 50.06
C CYS A 33 -11.87 -2.08 50.19
N SER A 34 -12.76 -2.13 49.21
CA SER A 34 -14.03 -1.42 49.21
C SER A 34 -15.17 -2.43 49.20
N ALA A 35 -15.94 -2.48 50.29
CA ALA A 35 -17.08 -3.38 50.42
C ALA A 35 -18.25 -2.99 49.48
N GLN A 36 -18.39 -1.69 49.16
CA GLN A 36 -19.48 -1.18 48.31
C GLN A 36 -19.32 -1.64 46.85
N THR A 37 -18.10 -1.53 46.33
CA THR A 37 -17.76 -1.91 44.95
C THR A 37 -17.25 -3.36 44.86
N LYS A 38 -17.10 -4.03 46.00
CA LYS A 38 -16.48 -5.37 46.10
C LYS A 38 -15.13 -5.43 45.39
N SER A 39 -14.33 -4.39 45.55
CA SER A 39 -13.04 -4.23 44.88
C SER A 39 -11.88 -4.26 45.87
N VAL A 40 -10.78 -4.89 45.48
CA VAL A 40 -9.56 -4.98 46.27
C VAL A 40 -8.39 -4.50 45.42
N SER A 41 -7.68 -3.46 45.88
CA SER A 41 -6.46 -2.96 45.24
C SER A 41 -5.24 -3.19 46.13
N CYS A 42 -4.26 -3.85 45.55
CA CYS A 42 -2.94 -4.11 46.11
C CYS A 42 -1.85 -3.50 45.20
N HIS A 43 -2.12 -2.35 44.61
CA HIS A 43 -1.21 -1.66 43.71
C HIS A 43 0.12 -1.28 44.39
N ARG A 44 1.26 -1.56 43.75
CA ARG A 44 2.62 -1.16 44.21
C ARG A 44 3.00 -1.67 45.61
N LYS A 45 2.45 -2.79 46.08
CA LYS A 45 2.72 -3.33 47.42
C LYS A 45 3.91 -4.31 47.49
N ARG A 46 4.64 -4.48 46.37
CA ARG A 46 5.83 -5.35 46.22
C ARG A 46 5.55 -6.82 46.58
N LEU A 47 4.36 -7.31 46.27
CA LEU A 47 3.93 -8.67 46.58
C LEU A 47 4.65 -9.69 45.71
N ALA A 48 5.11 -10.79 46.31
CA ALA A 48 5.74 -11.92 45.60
C ALA A 48 4.74 -13.06 45.29
N SER A 49 3.64 -13.11 46.04
CA SER A 49 2.51 -14.03 45.89
C SER A 49 1.20 -13.27 46.09
N ILE A 50 0.09 -13.89 45.71
CA ILE A 50 -1.25 -13.36 45.98
C ILE A 50 -1.47 -13.37 47.51
N PRO A 51 -1.94 -12.26 48.11
CA PRO A 51 -2.06 -12.15 49.55
C PRO A 51 -3.22 -12.99 50.08
N GLU A 52 -3.03 -13.62 51.24
CA GLU A 52 -4.12 -14.30 51.95
C GLU A 52 -5.13 -13.28 52.52
N GLY A 53 -6.37 -13.71 52.66
CA GLY A 53 -7.44 -12.89 53.24
C GLY A 53 -8.13 -11.95 52.26
N VAL A 54 -7.99 -12.12 50.94
CA VAL A 54 -8.85 -11.44 49.95
C VAL A 54 -10.28 -11.99 50.05
N PRO A 55 -11.34 -11.15 50.14
CA PRO A 55 -12.72 -11.62 50.22
C PRO A 55 -13.14 -12.45 49.00
N ILE A 56 -13.89 -13.54 49.21
CA ILE A 56 -14.35 -14.42 48.13
C ILE A 56 -15.41 -13.76 47.24
N GLU A 57 -16.17 -12.79 47.75
CA GLU A 57 -17.13 -11.99 46.97
C GLU A 57 -16.50 -10.87 46.14
N THR A 58 -15.17 -10.78 46.06
CA THR A 58 -14.46 -9.76 45.28
C THR A 58 -14.81 -9.86 43.79
N ARG A 59 -15.20 -8.73 43.20
CA ARG A 59 -15.52 -8.59 41.77
C ARG A 59 -14.39 -7.95 40.97
N ALA A 60 -13.61 -7.07 41.58
CA ALA A 60 -12.48 -6.42 40.93
C ALA A 60 -11.23 -6.57 41.80
N LEU A 61 -10.17 -7.18 41.25
CA LEU A 61 -8.93 -7.43 41.95
C LEU A 61 -7.76 -6.80 41.18
N ASP A 62 -7.12 -5.81 41.78
CA ASP A 62 -5.95 -5.12 41.24
C ASP A 62 -4.69 -5.56 42.00
N LEU A 63 -3.85 -6.33 41.32
CA LEU A 63 -2.54 -6.80 41.79
C LEU A 63 -1.40 -6.17 40.96
N SER A 64 -1.65 -5.03 40.31
CA SER A 64 -0.70 -4.40 39.40
C SER A 64 0.54 -3.81 40.11
N LYS A 65 1.64 -3.69 39.38
CA LYS A 65 2.93 -3.14 39.87
C LYS A 65 3.49 -3.90 41.09
N ASN A 66 3.43 -5.23 41.06
CA ASN A 66 3.98 -6.11 42.08
C ASN A 66 5.17 -6.92 41.52
N LYS A 67 5.54 -8.02 42.19
CA LYS A 67 6.67 -8.90 41.82
C LYS A 67 6.22 -10.35 41.66
N LEU A 68 4.98 -10.56 41.21
CA LEU A 68 4.45 -11.90 40.95
C LEU A 68 5.26 -12.54 39.80
N ARG A 69 5.58 -13.83 39.92
CA ARG A 69 6.40 -14.57 38.93
C ARG A 69 5.66 -15.72 38.25
N LEU A 70 4.73 -16.34 38.96
CA LEU A 70 4.03 -17.57 38.55
C LEU A 70 2.56 -17.44 38.93
N ILE A 71 1.68 -17.96 38.06
CA ILE A 71 0.26 -18.13 38.34
C ILE A 71 -0.06 -19.63 38.33
N ASN A 72 -0.53 -20.14 39.46
CA ASN A 72 -0.88 -21.55 39.67
C ASN A 72 -2.38 -21.80 39.53
N PHE A 73 -2.76 -23.08 39.36
CA PHE A 73 -4.16 -23.50 39.22
C PHE A 73 -5.09 -23.03 40.37
N TYR A 74 -4.60 -23.00 41.61
CA TYR A 74 -5.40 -22.69 42.80
C TYR A 74 -5.41 -21.21 43.18
N ASN A 75 -4.64 -20.36 42.49
CA ASN A 75 -4.46 -18.96 42.89
C ASN A 75 -5.74 -18.13 42.86
N PHE A 76 -6.62 -18.39 41.89
CA PHE A 76 -7.86 -17.64 41.69
C PHE A 76 -9.13 -18.49 41.82
N SER A 77 -8.99 -19.78 42.17
CA SER A 77 -10.10 -20.74 42.18
C SER A 77 -11.23 -20.39 43.14
N SER A 78 -10.92 -19.63 44.20
CA SER A 78 -11.90 -19.20 45.21
C SER A 78 -12.73 -17.97 44.79
N PHE A 79 -12.30 -17.21 43.77
CA PHE A 79 -12.93 -15.95 43.36
C PHE A 79 -13.93 -16.15 42.20
N LEU A 80 -15.05 -16.83 42.48
CA LEU A 80 -16.04 -17.20 41.45
C LEU A 80 -16.81 -16.01 40.86
N GLN A 81 -16.85 -14.88 41.58
CA GLN A 81 -17.54 -13.64 41.16
C GLN A 81 -16.60 -12.61 40.52
N LEU A 82 -15.34 -12.97 40.27
CA LEU A 82 -14.35 -12.04 39.74
C LEU A 82 -14.70 -11.64 38.30
N GLU A 83 -14.93 -10.35 38.08
CA GLU A 83 -15.24 -9.73 36.79
C GLU A 83 -14.00 -9.06 36.19
N ASP A 84 -13.19 -8.38 37.01
CA ASP A 84 -12.00 -7.64 36.55
C ASP A 84 -10.75 -8.07 37.32
N LEU A 85 -9.71 -8.47 36.59
CA LEU A 85 -8.43 -8.89 37.15
C LEU A 85 -7.27 -8.15 36.48
N ASP A 86 -6.58 -7.32 37.27
CA ASP A 86 -5.37 -6.62 36.82
C ASP A 86 -4.11 -7.24 37.43
N LEU A 87 -3.29 -7.83 36.56
CA LEU A 87 -1.99 -8.43 36.86
C LEU A 87 -0.85 -7.70 36.13
N SER A 88 -1.10 -6.48 35.65
CA SER A 88 -0.13 -5.71 34.87
C SER A 88 1.10 -5.29 35.67
N ASP A 89 2.19 -4.99 34.96
CA ASP A 89 3.45 -4.51 35.56
C ASP A 89 3.98 -5.46 36.65
N ASN A 90 3.95 -6.77 36.40
CA ASN A 90 4.53 -7.79 37.26
C ASN A 90 5.74 -8.45 36.56
N THR A 91 6.25 -9.55 37.13
CA THR A 91 7.35 -10.33 36.55
C THR A 91 6.89 -11.74 36.15
N ILE A 92 5.63 -11.89 35.74
CA ILE A 92 5.01 -13.20 35.49
C ILE A 92 5.64 -13.80 34.24
N SER A 93 6.32 -14.94 34.38
CA SER A 93 6.95 -15.66 33.28
C SER A 93 6.20 -16.91 32.86
N VAL A 94 5.43 -17.49 33.78
CA VAL A 94 4.69 -18.75 33.57
C VAL A 94 3.29 -18.62 34.15
N ALA A 95 2.29 -19.09 33.39
CA ALA A 95 0.93 -19.30 33.84
C ALA A 95 0.57 -20.78 33.60
N GLU A 96 0.16 -21.48 34.66
CA GLU A 96 -0.23 -22.88 34.57
C GLU A 96 -1.52 -23.07 33.76
N ILE A 97 -1.67 -24.24 33.15
CA ILE A 97 -2.88 -24.60 32.42
C ILE A 97 -4.07 -24.62 33.39
N GLY A 98 -5.18 -23.98 33.01
CA GLY A 98 -6.39 -23.92 33.81
C GLY A 98 -6.35 -22.96 35.00
N CYS A 99 -5.34 -22.10 35.13
CA CYS A 99 -5.24 -21.16 36.26
C CYS A 99 -6.39 -20.16 36.42
N PHE A 100 -7.20 -19.98 35.38
CA PHE A 100 -8.41 -19.14 35.42
C PHE A 100 -9.71 -19.94 35.20
N HIS A 101 -9.66 -21.27 35.25
CA HIS A 101 -10.79 -22.13 34.85
C HIS A 101 -12.07 -21.89 35.67
N SER A 102 -11.93 -21.55 36.96
CA SER A 102 -13.06 -21.25 37.84
C SER A 102 -13.63 -19.84 37.68
N ASN A 103 -12.91 -18.92 37.02
CA ASN A 103 -13.27 -17.50 36.94
C ASN A 103 -14.14 -17.21 35.71
N VAL A 104 -15.27 -17.92 35.57
CA VAL A 104 -16.16 -17.84 34.40
C VAL A 104 -16.86 -16.48 34.26
N ALA A 105 -16.96 -15.70 35.34
CA ALA A 105 -17.57 -14.36 35.35
C ALA A 105 -16.65 -13.28 34.75
N LEU A 106 -15.37 -13.59 34.56
CA LEU A 106 -14.32 -12.63 34.22
C LEU A 106 -14.56 -11.99 32.85
N ARG A 107 -14.50 -10.66 32.82
CA ARG A 107 -14.76 -9.78 31.67
C ARG A 107 -13.49 -9.10 31.22
N SER A 108 -12.63 -8.69 32.15
CA SER A 108 -11.37 -8.01 31.86
C SER A 108 -10.19 -8.73 32.51
N LEU A 109 -9.21 -9.12 31.70
CA LEU A 109 -7.94 -9.69 32.16
C LEU A 109 -6.79 -8.85 31.60
N ASN A 110 -6.04 -8.21 32.50
CA ASN A 110 -4.87 -7.42 32.13
C ASN A 110 -3.58 -8.13 32.57
N LEU A 111 -2.79 -8.60 31.60
CA LEU A 111 -1.48 -9.24 31.78
C LEU A 111 -0.35 -8.41 31.14
N ARG A 112 -0.60 -7.13 30.87
CA ARG A 112 0.36 -6.20 30.26
C ARG A 112 1.66 -6.09 31.05
N SER A 113 2.78 -5.88 30.35
CA SER A 113 4.09 -5.58 30.97
C SER A 113 4.52 -6.67 31.94
N ASN A 114 4.54 -7.91 31.45
CA ASN A 114 5.02 -9.10 32.16
C ASN A 114 6.18 -9.76 31.36
N HIS A 115 6.54 -10.99 31.69
CA HIS A 115 7.62 -11.74 31.06
C HIS A 115 7.15 -13.03 30.39
N LEU A 116 5.88 -13.09 29.98
CA LEU A 116 5.31 -14.26 29.32
C LEU A 116 5.99 -14.48 27.96
N MET A 117 6.51 -15.69 27.74
CA MET A 117 7.15 -16.09 26.48
C MET A 117 6.20 -16.82 25.53
N VAL A 118 5.21 -17.51 26.08
CA VAL A 118 4.19 -18.26 25.35
C VAL A 118 2.90 -18.32 26.18
N VAL A 119 1.74 -18.30 25.52
CA VAL A 119 0.47 -18.65 26.13
C VAL A 119 0.09 -20.01 25.59
N LEU A 120 0.09 -21.03 26.45
CA LEU A 120 -0.27 -22.39 26.07
C LEU A 120 -1.79 -22.53 25.94
N LYS A 121 -2.23 -23.43 25.07
CA LYS A 121 -3.63 -23.86 25.02
C LYS A 121 -4.05 -24.35 26.41
N GLY A 122 -5.18 -23.86 26.91
CA GLY A 122 -5.73 -24.24 28.20
C GLY A 122 -5.43 -23.25 29.35
N VAL A 123 -4.47 -22.34 29.21
CA VAL A 123 -4.24 -21.28 30.22
C VAL A 123 -5.48 -20.38 30.35
N LEU A 124 -6.06 -19.99 29.20
CA LEU A 124 -7.26 -19.14 29.11
C LEU A 124 -8.55 -19.94 28.96
N ALA A 125 -8.53 -21.25 29.25
CA ALA A 125 -9.71 -22.09 29.07
C ALA A 125 -10.83 -21.73 30.06
N GLY A 126 -12.06 -21.77 29.56
CA GLY A 126 -13.28 -21.48 30.36
C GLY A 126 -13.65 -19.99 30.48
N LEU A 127 -12.80 -19.07 30.00
CA LEU A 127 -13.04 -17.62 30.03
C LEU A 127 -14.03 -17.14 28.95
N THR A 128 -15.21 -17.75 28.90
CA THR A 128 -16.22 -17.53 27.85
C THR A 128 -16.89 -16.15 27.89
N ASN A 129 -16.84 -15.46 29.03
CA ASN A 129 -17.41 -14.13 29.22
C ASN A 129 -16.41 -12.98 29.07
N LEU A 130 -15.15 -13.31 28.75
CA LEU A 130 -14.08 -12.33 28.62
C LEU A 130 -14.33 -11.42 27.42
N THR A 131 -14.27 -10.11 27.63
CA THR A 131 -14.44 -9.08 26.60
C THR A 131 -13.14 -8.34 26.31
N HIS A 132 -12.27 -8.19 27.32
CA HIS A 132 -11.02 -7.46 27.23
C HIS A 132 -9.84 -8.32 27.69
N LEU A 133 -8.83 -8.44 26.83
CA LEU A 133 -7.58 -9.14 27.12
C LEU A 133 -6.38 -8.33 26.64
N ASP A 134 -5.52 -7.90 27.57
CA ASP A 134 -4.26 -7.23 27.27
C ASP A 134 -3.06 -8.14 27.60
N LEU A 135 -2.34 -8.55 26.55
CA LEU A 135 -1.10 -9.33 26.58
C LEU A 135 0.10 -8.50 26.08
N SER A 136 -0.04 -7.18 25.95
CA SER A 136 1.02 -6.33 25.43
C SER A 136 2.23 -6.23 26.34
N HIS A 137 3.35 -5.79 25.78
CA HIS A 137 4.60 -5.56 26.51
C HIS A 137 5.07 -6.83 27.24
N ASN A 138 4.86 -7.99 26.63
CA ASN A 138 5.37 -9.28 27.07
C ASN A 138 6.57 -9.69 26.19
N ARG A 139 6.97 -10.96 26.27
CA ARG A 139 8.06 -11.54 25.47
C ARG A 139 7.53 -12.66 24.58
N LEU A 140 6.28 -12.57 24.14
CA LEU A 140 5.65 -13.61 23.33
C LEU A 140 6.38 -13.75 22.00
N VAL A 141 6.83 -14.96 21.69
CA VAL A 141 7.57 -15.25 20.43
C VAL A 141 6.63 -15.82 19.36
N ILE A 142 5.64 -16.61 19.78
CA ILE A 142 4.69 -17.29 18.91
C ILE A 142 3.28 -17.25 19.49
N LEU A 143 2.27 -17.20 18.60
CA LEU A 143 0.89 -17.54 18.94
C LEU A 143 0.56 -18.92 18.34
N LEU A 144 0.18 -19.85 19.20
CA LEU A 144 -0.12 -21.25 18.85
C LEU A 144 -1.60 -21.43 18.47
N ASP A 145 -1.89 -22.56 17.81
CA ASP A 145 -3.23 -22.89 17.36
C ASP A 145 -4.22 -22.98 18.53
N ASN A 146 -5.40 -22.40 18.33
CA ASN A 146 -6.54 -22.49 19.26
C ASN A 146 -6.24 -21.93 20.67
N VAL A 147 -5.25 -21.04 20.82
CA VAL A 147 -4.93 -20.43 22.12
C VAL A 147 -6.08 -19.56 22.67
N PHE A 148 -6.89 -18.99 21.77
CA PHE A 148 -8.05 -18.15 22.11
C PHE A 148 -9.40 -18.83 21.83
N GLN A 149 -9.42 -20.17 21.73
CA GLN A 149 -10.59 -20.93 21.25
C GLN A 149 -11.87 -20.64 22.03
N ASP A 150 -11.78 -20.51 23.36
CA ASP A 150 -12.95 -20.35 24.24
C ASP A 150 -13.41 -18.89 24.39
N LEU A 151 -12.65 -17.91 23.85
CA LEU A 151 -12.85 -16.48 24.07
C LEU A 151 -13.87 -15.88 23.08
N HIS A 152 -15.06 -16.47 23.02
CA HIS A 152 -16.07 -16.15 22.01
C HIS A 152 -16.63 -14.73 22.11
N ARG A 153 -16.65 -14.14 23.31
CA ARG A 153 -17.16 -12.79 23.59
C ARG A 153 -16.07 -11.71 23.56
N LEU A 154 -14.83 -12.07 23.25
CA LEU A 154 -13.72 -11.13 23.27
C LEU A 154 -13.90 -10.08 22.18
N THR A 155 -13.96 -8.82 22.57
CA THR A 155 -14.11 -7.68 21.66
C THR A 155 -12.79 -6.96 21.43
N PHE A 156 -11.91 -6.96 22.44
CA PHE A 156 -10.62 -6.30 22.43
C PHE A 156 -9.50 -7.28 22.81
N LEU A 157 -8.53 -7.43 21.90
CA LEU A 157 -7.32 -8.20 22.11
C LEU A 157 -6.11 -7.32 21.76
N GLU A 158 -5.24 -7.13 22.74
CA GLU A 158 -4.00 -6.37 22.58
C GLU A 158 -2.79 -7.28 22.80
N VAL A 159 -1.96 -7.44 21.76
CA VAL A 159 -0.78 -8.32 21.75
C VAL A 159 0.49 -7.57 21.33
N SER A 160 0.46 -6.25 21.31
CA SER A 160 1.54 -5.40 20.81
C SER A 160 2.76 -5.35 21.72
N ASN A 161 3.90 -4.87 21.21
CA ASN A 161 5.16 -4.79 21.95
C ASN A 161 5.60 -6.17 22.48
N ASN A 162 5.52 -7.18 21.62
CA ASN A 162 6.00 -8.53 21.87
C ASN A 162 7.12 -8.89 20.89
N GLN A 163 7.71 -10.07 21.03
CA GLN A 163 8.75 -10.56 20.14
C GLN A 163 8.18 -11.52 19.09
N LEU A 164 6.93 -11.28 18.66
CA LEU A 164 6.20 -12.20 17.79
C LEU A 164 6.90 -12.33 16.44
N VAL A 165 7.38 -13.53 16.14
CA VAL A 165 7.99 -13.91 14.85
C VAL A 165 6.98 -14.67 13.98
N TYR A 166 6.08 -15.42 14.61
CA TYR A 166 5.14 -16.28 13.90
C TYR A 166 3.78 -16.34 14.61
N ILE A 167 2.72 -16.28 13.81
CA ILE A 167 1.34 -16.48 14.24
C ILE A 167 0.83 -17.69 13.46
N SER A 168 0.43 -18.74 14.18
CA SER A 168 -0.07 -19.95 13.54
C SER A 168 -1.40 -19.73 12.83
N GLN A 169 -1.69 -20.58 11.84
CA GLN A 169 -2.85 -20.41 10.96
C GLN A 169 -4.19 -20.45 11.71
N ARG A 170 -4.26 -21.15 12.85
CA ARG A 170 -5.47 -21.25 13.68
C ARG A 170 -5.34 -20.53 15.03
N ALA A 171 -4.39 -19.60 15.15
CA ALA A 171 -4.17 -18.87 16.39
C ALA A 171 -5.43 -18.10 16.85
N PHE A 172 -6.12 -17.47 15.90
CA PHE A 172 -7.31 -16.63 16.17
C PHE A 172 -8.64 -17.38 16.04
N THR A 173 -8.62 -18.70 15.90
CA THR A 173 -9.84 -19.51 15.89
C THR A 173 -10.57 -19.37 17.22
N GLY A 174 -11.88 -19.14 17.17
CA GLY A 174 -12.75 -18.97 18.36
C GLY A 174 -13.09 -17.52 18.71
N LEU A 175 -12.33 -16.54 18.18
CA LEU A 175 -12.54 -15.10 18.38
C LEU A 175 -13.71 -14.55 17.54
N LEU A 176 -14.93 -15.03 17.81
CA LEU A 176 -16.12 -14.66 17.06
C LEU A 176 -16.59 -13.21 17.33
N GLY A 177 -16.28 -12.66 18.50
CA GLY A 177 -16.70 -11.32 18.91
C GLY A 177 -15.75 -10.17 18.55
N ILE A 178 -14.55 -10.45 18.03
CA ILE A 178 -13.51 -9.43 17.89
C ILE A 178 -13.86 -8.42 16.79
N GLN A 179 -13.73 -7.14 17.11
CA GLN A 179 -14.04 -6.04 16.20
C GLN A 179 -12.81 -5.21 15.84
N SER A 180 -11.86 -5.08 16.76
CA SER A 180 -10.61 -4.35 16.55
C SER A 180 -9.43 -5.21 16.96
N LEU A 181 -8.42 -5.27 16.09
CA LEU A 181 -7.17 -5.97 16.34
C LEU A 181 -6.00 -5.04 16.02
N THR A 182 -5.11 -4.88 17.00
CA THR A 182 -3.85 -4.14 16.84
C THR A 182 -2.68 -5.11 16.93
N LEU A 183 -1.83 -5.09 15.91
CA LEU A 183 -0.56 -5.80 15.87
C LEU A 183 0.55 -4.76 15.73
N GLU A 184 1.16 -4.37 16.85
CA GLU A 184 2.20 -3.35 16.88
C GLU A 184 3.54 -3.87 17.42
N ARG A 185 4.65 -3.35 16.86
CA ARG A 185 6.04 -3.61 17.30
C ARG A 185 6.32 -5.10 17.51
N SER A 186 6.11 -5.87 16.45
CA SER A 186 6.38 -7.30 16.39
C SER A 186 7.35 -7.59 15.25
N ASN A 187 8.12 -8.67 15.36
CA ASN A 187 9.10 -9.05 14.35
C ASN A 187 8.49 -9.94 13.24
N LEU A 188 7.26 -9.63 12.85
CA LEU A 188 6.56 -10.32 11.77
C LEU A 188 7.15 -9.90 10.43
N THR A 189 7.55 -10.89 9.62
CA THR A 189 8.09 -10.67 8.27
C THR A 189 7.03 -10.79 7.19
N VAL A 190 5.89 -11.42 7.50
CA VAL A 190 4.78 -11.66 6.57
C VAL A 190 3.45 -11.41 7.29
N VAL A 191 2.47 -10.87 6.57
CA VAL A 191 1.08 -10.77 7.05
C VAL A 191 0.53 -12.18 7.31
N PRO A 192 -0.01 -12.47 8.52
CA PRO A 192 -0.56 -13.78 8.86
C PRO A 192 -1.95 -13.97 8.23
N THR A 193 -2.00 -14.08 6.90
CA THR A 193 -3.23 -14.10 6.10
C THR A 193 -4.23 -15.16 6.56
N ASP A 194 -3.78 -16.40 6.77
CA ASP A 194 -4.66 -17.52 7.13
C ASP A 194 -5.19 -17.37 8.57
N ALA A 195 -4.38 -16.84 9.49
CA ALA A 195 -4.82 -16.56 10.85
C ALA A 195 -5.89 -15.47 10.88
N LEU A 196 -5.65 -14.37 10.17
CA LEU A 196 -6.59 -13.25 10.06
C LEU A 196 -7.90 -13.65 9.38
N ALA A 197 -7.88 -14.61 8.46
CA ALA A 197 -9.08 -15.07 7.74
C ALA A 197 -10.18 -15.62 8.68
N HIS A 198 -9.82 -16.08 9.88
CA HIS A 198 -10.78 -16.55 10.89
C HIS A 198 -11.56 -15.40 11.57
N LEU A 199 -11.13 -14.14 11.39
CA LEU A 199 -11.70 -12.97 12.05
C LEU A 199 -12.81 -12.33 11.21
N HIS A 200 -13.91 -13.05 11.01
CA HIS A 200 -14.99 -12.63 10.11
C HIS A 200 -15.73 -11.35 10.55
N ASN A 201 -15.68 -11.02 11.84
CA ASN A 201 -16.34 -9.85 12.43
C ASN A 201 -15.43 -8.63 12.62
N LEU A 202 -14.18 -8.73 12.18
CA LEU A 202 -13.21 -7.65 12.33
C LEU A 202 -13.64 -6.44 11.50
N VAL A 203 -13.76 -5.29 12.16
CA VAL A 203 -14.11 -3.99 11.57
C VAL A 203 -12.85 -3.15 11.35
N GLU A 204 -11.88 -3.30 12.25
CA GLU A 204 -10.68 -2.51 12.31
C GLU A 204 -9.43 -3.39 12.48
N LEU A 205 -8.44 -3.17 11.61
CA LEU A 205 -7.14 -3.82 11.68
C LEU A 205 -6.05 -2.76 11.63
N ARG A 206 -5.27 -2.67 12.72
CA ARG A 206 -4.12 -1.78 12.81
C ARG A 206 -2.85 -2.60 12.88
N MET A 207 -1.93 -2.38 11.95
CA MET A 207 -0.65 -3.06 11.90
C MET A 207 0.48 -2.03 11.87
N ARG A 208 1.14 -1.83 13.01
CA ARG A 208 2.09 -0.73 13.20
C ARG A 208 3.50 -1.23 13.51
N PHE A 209 4.51 -0.50 13.06
CA PHE A 209 5.91 -0.78 13.40
C PHE A 209 6.29 -2.26 13.15
N LEU A 210 5.97 -2.76 11.94
CA LEU A 210 6.29 -4.14 11.52
C LEU A 210 7.39 -4.14 10.47
N SER A 211 8.13 -5.25 10.39
CA SER A 211 9.25 -5.44 9.46
C SER A 211 8.83 -6.18 8.18
N ILE A 212 7.61 -5.93 7.69
CA ILE A 212 7.07 -6.56 6.49
C ILE A 212 7.56 -5.79 5.26
N SER A 213 8.22 -6.47 4.33
CA SER A 213 8.78 -5.85 3.12
C SER A 213 7.84 -5.89 1.91
N PHE A 214 6.89 -6.82 1.88
CA PHE A 214 6.02 -7.03 0.72
C PHE A 214 4.66 -7.60 1.11
N LEU A 215 3.60 -7.11 0.45
CA LEU A 215 2.26 -7.66 0.52
C LEU A 215 1.98 -8.56 -0.68
N LYS A 216 1.75 -9.85 -0.44
CA LYS A 216 1.32 -10.80 -1.49
C LYS A 216 -0.07 -10.44 -2.03
N PRO A 217 -0.40 -10.80 -3.28
CA PRO A 217 -1.79 -10.78 -3.75
C PRO A 217 -2.70 -11.54 -2.78
N PHE A 218 -3.88 -10.99 -2.49
CA PHE A 218 -4.83 -11.55 -1.53
C PHE A 218 -4.24 -11.72 -0.12
N SER A 219 -3.43 -10.76 0.36
CA SER A 219 -2.86 -10.80 1.72
C SER A 219 -3.92 -10.73 2.83
N PHE A 220 -5.11 -10.22 2.51
CA PHE A 220 -6.24 -10.12 3.42
C PHE A 220 -7.43 -10.86 2.82
N LYS A 221 -7.74 -12.05 3.33
CA LYS A 221 -8.84 -12.90 2.83
C LYS A 221 -9.95 -12.97 3.87
N GLN A 222 -11.20 -13.09 3.41
CA GLN A 222 -12.39 -13.35 4.24
C GLN A 222 -12.72 -12.30 5.32
N LEU A 223 -12.03 -11.15 5.32
CA LEU A 223 -12.30 -10.00 6.19
C LEU A 223 -13.43 -9.13 5.61
N THR A 224 -14.63 -9.71 5.49
CA THR A 224 -15.76 -9.09 4.76
C THR A 224 -16.37 -7.88 5.47
N ARG A 225 -16.21 -7.77 6.79
CA ARG A 225 -16.69 -6.64 7.59
C ARG A 225 -15.64 -5.55 7.83
N LEU A 226 -14.41 -5.74 7.37
CA LEU A 226 -13.33 -4.80 7.62
C LEU A 226 -13.58 -3.49 6.88
N ARG A 227 -13.58 -2.38 7.64
CA ARG A 227 -13.81 -1.02 7.13
C ARG A 227 -12.59 -0.12 7.27
N HIS A 228 -11.79 -0.36 8.32
CA HIS A 228 -10.59 0.41 8.61
C HIS A 228 -9.36 -0.49 8.55
N LEU A 229 -8.43 -0.16 7.66
CA LEU A 229 -7.10 -0.77 7.60
C LEU A 229 -6.04 0.31 7.78
N GLU A 230 -5.21 0.14 8.80
CA GLU A 230 -4.05 0.97 9.05
C GLU A 230 -2.77 0.15 8.97
N VAL A 231 -1.88 0.57 8.09
CA VAL A 231 -0.53 0.07 7.89
C VAL A 231 0.41 1.24 8.16
N ASP A 232 0.99 1.30 9.35
CA ASP A 232 1.85 2.41 9.75
C ASP A 232 3.26 1.96 10.10
N SER A 233 4.25 2.74 9.70
CA SER A 233 5.65 2.53 10.06
C SER A 233 6.18 1.16 9.62
N TRP A 234 5.99 0.83 8.34
CA TRP A 234 6.58 -0.35 7.68
C TRP A 234 7.73 0.09 6.79
N PRO A 235 8.96 0.24 7.33
CA PRO A 235 10.06 0.88 6.63
C PRO A 235 10.57 0.10 5.41
N LEU A 236 10.30 -1.21 5.36
CA LEU A 236 10.74 -2.10 4.28
C LEU A 236 9.71 -2.22 3.14
N LEU A 237 8.51 -1.66 3.29
CA LEU A 237 7.45 -1.77 2.29
C LEU A 237 7.68 -0.75 1.16
N GLU A 238 8.09 -1.23 -0.01
CA GLU A 238 8.46 -0.37 -1.16
C GLU A 238 7.38 -0.26 -2.23
N SER A 239 6.49 -1.26 -2.33
CA SER A 239 5.42 -1.28 -3.32
C SER A 239 4.19 -2.04 -2.84
N LEU A 240 3.04 -1.71 -3.45
CA LEU A 240 1.79 -2.44 -3.26
C LEU A 240 1.39 -3.08 -4.60
N PRO A 241 1.55 -4.40 -4.76
CA PRO A 241 1.20 -5.05 -6.01
C PRO A 241 -0.32 -5.05 -6.21
N PRO A 242 -0.77 -5.22 -7.47
CA PRO A 242 -2.18 -5.43 -7.77
C PRO A 242 -2.76 -6.59 -6.95
N LEU A 243 -4.04 -6.50 -6.61
CA LEU A 243 -4.79 -7.52 -5.85
C LEU A 243 -4.30 -7.78 -4.41
N SER A 244 -3.29 -7.07 -3.90
CA SER A 244 -2.85 -7.17 -2.49
C SER A 244 -3.99 -6.92 -1.49
N LEU A 245 -4.86 -5.94 -1.80
CA LEU A 245 -6.04 -5.55 -1.01
C LEU A 245 -7.35 -6.17 -1.53
N HIS A 246 -7.27 -7.16 -2.42
CA HIS A 246 -8.47 -7.76 -3.01
C HIS A 246 -9.31 -8.50 -1.95
N GLY A 247 -10.64 -8.32 -2.02
CA GLY A 247 -11.60 -8.94 -1.10
C GLY A 247 -11.94 -8.07 0.11
N LEU A 248 -11.28 -6.92 0.25
CA LEU A 248 -11.62 -5.91 1.24
C LEU A 248 -12.65 -4.92 0.70
N ASN A 249 -13.50 -4.41 1.60
CA ASN A 249 -14.48 -3.37 1.31
C ASN A 249 -14.32 -2.21 2.30
N LEU A 250 -13.19 -1.51 2.16
CA LEU A 250 -12.73 -0.47 3.08
C LEU A 250 -13.45 0.86 2.86
N THR A 251 -13.68 1.59 3.96
CA THR A 251 -14.03 3.01 3.94
C THR A 251 -12.82 3.88 4.24
N THR A 252 -11.88 3.37 5.04
CA THR A 252 -10.66 4.07 5.47
C THR A 252 -9.44 3.19 5.23
N LEU A 253 -8.45 3.74 4.53
CA LEU A 253 -7.17 3.09 4.28
C LEU A 253 -6.03 4.05 4.57
N PHE A 254 -5.25 3.74 5.60
CA PHE A 254 -4.07 4.50 5.96
C PHE A 254 -2.83 3.64 5.73
N ILE A 255 -1.92 4.12 4.89
CA ILE A 255 -0.62 3.51 4.64
C ILE A 255 0.42 4.62 4.81
N THR A 256 0.93 4.77 6.02
CA THR A 256 1.76 5.92 6.44
C THR A 256 3.13 5.49 6.90
N ASN A 257 4.12 6.38 6.77
CA ASN A 257 5.50 6.11 7.19
C ASN A 257 6.07 4.84 6.54
N THR A 258 5.95 4.73 5.21
CA THR A 258 6.43 3.58 4.43
C THR A 258 7.36 4.04 3.32
N ASN A 259 8.06 3.10 2.67
CA ASN A 259 8.97 3.40 1.58
C ASN A 259 8.29 3.30 0.20
N LEU A 260 6.98 3.53 0.11
CA LEU A 260 6.24 3.43 -1.15
C LEU A 260 6.74 4.45 -2.17
N SER A 261 7.33 3.95 -3.26
CA SER A 261 7.96 4.78 -4.31
C SER A 261 6.98 5.24 -5.40
N ALA A 262 5.90 4.48 -5.61
CA ALA A 262 4.89 4.73 -6.63
C ALA A 262 3.49 4.77 -6.01
N PHE A 263 2.60 5.57 -6.61
CA PHE A 263 1.21 5.64 -6.19
C PHE A 263 0.49 4.30 -6.46
N PRO A 264 -0.23 3.70 -5.49
CA PRO A 264 -0.73 2.34 -5.59
C PRO A 264 -2.08 2.22 -6.33
N GLY A 265 -2.27 2.91 -7.47
CA GLY A 265 -3.56 2.98 -8.17
C GLY A 265 -4.15 1.61 -8.54
N ALA A 266 -3.30 0.66 -8.98
CA ALA A 266 -3.74 -0.69 -9.33
C ALA A 266 -4.25 -1.51 -8.13
N ALA A 267 -3.69 -1.31 -6.93
CA ALA A 267 -4.14 -1.97 -5.71
C ALA A 267 -5.46 -1.37 -5.19
N LEU A 268 -5.68 -0.07 -5.40
CA LEU A 268 -6.86 0.67 -4.95
C LEU A 268 -8.09 0.48 -5.86
N ARG A 269 -7.92 -0.04 -7.08
CA ARG A 269 -8.98 -0.16 -8.10
C ARG A 269 -10.25 -0.88 -7.61
N ASN A 270 -10.13 -1.81 -6.67
CA ASN A 270 -11.23 -2.61 -6.16
C ASN A 270 -11.82 -2.09 -4.83
N LEU A 271 -11.56 -0.83 -4.46
CA LEU A 271 -12.06 -0.19 -3.24
C LEU A 271 -13.02 0.98 -3.55
N PRO A 272 -14.19 0.74 -4.18
CA PRO A 272 -15.05 1.82 -4.68
C PRO A 272 -15.73 2.65 -3.58
N TYR A 273 -15.80 2.13 -2.35
CA TYR A 273 -16.43 2.79 -1.20
C TYR A 273 -15.42 3.53 -0.30
N LEU A 274 -14.16 3.64 -0.74
CA LEU A 274 -13.13 4.33 0.02
C LEU A 274 -13.45 5.83 0.13
N THR A 275 -13.51 6.34 1.35
CA THR A 275 -13.80 7.74 1.67
C THR A 275 -12.57 8.48 2.19
N HIS A 276 -11.70 7.79 2.91
CA HIS A 276 -10.49 8.37 3.50
C HIS A 276 -9.26 7.58 3.07
N LEU A 277 -8.33 8.25 2.39
CA LEU A 277 -7.05 7.69 1.97
C LEU A 277 -5.92 8.54 2.51
N ASN A 278 -5.04 7.91 3.30
CA ASN A 278 -3.84 8.57 3.82
C ASN A 278 -2.60 7.79 3.37
N LEU A 279 -1.77 8.44 2.58
CA LEU A 279 -0.48 7.98 2.08
C LEU A 279 0.66 8.94 2.51
N SER A 280 0.49 9.60 3.66
CA SER A 280 1.47 10.56 4.18
C SER A 280 2.78 9.88 4.58
N TYR A 281 3.88 10.61 4.45
CA TYR A 281 5.24 10.15 4.74
C TYR A 281 5.63 8.88 3.96
N CYS A 282 5.16 8.79 2.72
CA CYS A 282 5.65 7.85 1.71
C CYS A 282 6.76 8.48 0.84
N ARG A 283 7.27 7.77 -0.18
CA ARG A 283 8.26 8.29 -1.14
C ARG A 283 7.68 8.40 -2.56
N ILE A 284 6.42 8.80 -2.65
CA ILE A 284 5.67 8.92 -3.91
C ILE A 284 6.04 10.22 -4.61
N GLN A 285 6.72 10.12 -5.75
CA GLN A 285 7.20 11.29 -6.49
C GLN A 285 6.21 11.86 -7.50
N HIS A 286 5.36 11.01 -8.09
CA HIS A 286 4.44 11.40 -9.16
C HIS A 286 3.07 10.75 -8.96
N ILE A 287 2.01 11.46 -9.35
CA ILE A 287 0.65 10.91 -9.47
C ILE A 287 0.22 11.09 -10.92
N GLN A 288 -0.10 9.97 -11.56
CA GLN A 288 -0.41 9.89 -12.97
C GLN A 288 -1.91 10.01 -13.24
N GLN A 289 -2.25 10.37 -14.47
CA GLN A 289 -3.64 10.41 -14.91
C GLN A 289 -4.31 9.03 -14.79
N GLY A 290 -5.49 8.99 -14.17
CA GLY A 290 -6.35 7.80 -14.10
C GLY A 290 -6.12 6.87 -12.92
N GLU A 291 -5.06 7.04 -12.12
CA GLU A 291 -4.75 6.18 -10.96
C GLU A 291 -5.83 6.26 -9.86
N LEU A 292 -6.44 7.43 -9.71
CA LEU A 292 -7.50 7.73 -8.73
C LEU A 292 -8.91 7.68 -9.32
N GLY A 293 -9.02 7.44 -10.64
CA GLY A 293 -10.28 7.31 -11.38
C GLY A 293 -11.32 6.38 -10.72
N PRO A 294 -10.93 5.21 -10.18
CA PRO A 294 -11.85 4.25 -9.56
C PRO A 294 -12.42 4.64 -8.18
N LEU A 295 -12.08 5.79 -7.61
CA LEU A 295 -12.44 6.16 -6.23
C LEU A 295 -13.43 7.36 -6.16
N PRO A 296 -14.69 7.19 -6.62
CA PRO A 296 -15.63 8.31 -6.75
C PRO A 296 -16.14 8.87 -5.40
N GLN A 297 -16.06 8.07 -4.33
CA GLN A 297 -16.55 8.41 -2.99
C GLN A 297 -15.46 9.02 -2.09
N LEU A 298 -14.25 9.22 -2.60
CA LEU A 298 -13.14 9.72 -1.80
C LEU A 298 -13.43 11.16 -1.35
N LEU A 299 -13.43 11.38 -0.04
CA LEU A 299 -13.69 12.66 0.62
C LEU A 299 -12.37 13.32 1.07
N GLU A 300 -11.46 12.53 1.62
CA GLU A 300 -10.15 13.01 2.09
C GLU A 300 -9.01 12.24 1.43
N LEU A 301 -8.08 12.98 0.83
CA LEU A 301 -6.81 12.46 0.32
C LEU A 301 -5.66 13.19 1.02
N ARG A 302 -4.84 12.43 1.77
CA ARG A 302 -3.66 12.96 2.45
C ARG A 302 -2.38 12.32 1.92
N LEU A 303 -1.45 13.17 1.51
CA LEU A 303 -0.14 12.88 0.92
C LEU A 303 0.91 13.81 1.54
N GLN A 304 0.76 14.17 2.81
CA GLN A 304 1.70 15.05 3.51
C GLN A 304 3.09 14.41 3.55
N GLY A 305 4.14 15.15 3.20
CA GLY A 305 5.51 14.65 3.33
C GLY A 305 5.85 13.47 2.42
N ALA A 306 5.10 13.26 1.33
CA ALA A 306 5.26 12.12 0.43
C ALA A 306 6.40 12.24 -0.60
N GLN A 307 7.12 13.38 -0.63
CA GLN A 307 8.17 13.71 -1.62
C GLN A 307 7.65 13.95 -3.05
N LEU A 308 6.39 14.38 -3.17
CA LEU A 308 5.73 14.59 -4.44
C LEU A 308 6.39 15.74 -5.22
N LEU A 309 6.81 15.47 -6.47
CA LEU A 309 7.43 16.42 -7.40
C LEU A 309 6.41 17.03 -8.35
N SER A 310 5.49 16.22 -8.88
CA SER A 310 4.47 16.69 -9.81
C SER A 310 3.19 15.85 -9.76
N ILE A 311 2.07 16.48 -10.12
CA ILE A 311 0.77 15.84 -10.29
C ILE A 311 0.31 16.09 -11.72
N GLU A 312 0.00 15.03 -12.45
CA GLU A 312 -0.40 15.18 -13.85
C GLU A 312 -1.77 15.85 -14.00
N PRO A 313 -1.99 16.59 -15.10
CA PRO A 313 -3.32 17.06 -15.46
C PRO A 313 -4.33 15.89 -15.48
N LEU A 314 -5.53 16.14 -14.98
CA LEU A 314 -6.61 15.18 -14.84
C LEU A 314 -6.30 13.97 -13.93
N ALA A 315 -5.23 14.00 -13.12
CA ALA A 315 -4.96 12.96 -12.12
C ALA A 315 -6.14 12.74 -11.16
N PHE A 316 -6.88 13.80 -10.80
CA PHE A 316 -8.02 13.74 -9.89
C PHE A 316 -9.38 13.73 -10.61
N ALA A 317 -9.43 13.46 -11.92
CA ALA A 317 -10.67 13.55 -12.69
C ALA A 317 -11.81 12.64 -12.20
N GLY A 318 -11.49 11.52 -11.53
CA GLY A 318 -12.51 10.62 -10.96
C GLY A 318 -13.04 11.01 -9.57
N LEU A 319 -12.38 11.94 -8.88
CA LEU A 319 -12.63 12.25 -7.47
C LEU A 319 -13.75 13.29 -7.31
N LYS A 320 -14.99 12.88 -7.61
CA LYS A 320 -16.16 13.78 -7.62
C LYS A 320 -16.48 14.39 -6.25
N SER A 321 -16.18 13.67 -5.18
CA SER A 321 -16.59 14.02 -3.81
C SER A 321 -15.45 14.55 -2.93
N LEU A 322 -14.28 14.84 -3.51
CA LEU A 322 -13.09 15.21 -2.75
C LEU A 322 -13.29 16.56 -2.04
N GLN A 323 -13.29 16.53 -0.70
CA GLN A 323 -13.48 17.72 0.14
C GLN A 323 -12.16 18.22 0.71
N LEU A 324 -11.24 17.33 1.07
CA LEU A 324 -9.94 17.68 1.64
C LEU A 324 -8.81 17.07 0.81
N LEU A 325 -7.88 17.92 0.38
CA LEU A 325 -6.62 17.53 -0.21
C LEU A 325 -5.47 18.05 0.64
N ASP A 326 -4.65 17.14 1.15
CA ASP A 326 -3.40 17.47 1.84
C ASP A 326 -2.19 16.99 1.07
N VAL A 327 -1.47 17.95 0.50
CA VAL A 327 -0.20 17.79 -0.22
C VAL A 327 0.88 18.67 0.41
N SER A 328 0.73 18.98 1.71
CA SER A 328 1.70 19.78 2.45
C SER A 328 3.05 19.07 2.61
N GLN A 329 4.12 19.84 2.81
CA GLN A 329 5.48 19.36 3.05
C GLN A 329 6.03 18.46 1.92
N ASN A 330 5.67 18.74 0.67
CA ASN A 330 6.17 18.02 -0.50
C ASN A 330 7.23 18.84 -1.26
N ARG A 331 7.50 18.46 -2.52
CA ARG A 331 8.46 19.11 -3.41
C ARG A 331 7.76 19.65 -4.67
N LEU A 332 6.48 19.96 -4.57
CA LEU A 332 5.68 20.46 -5.69
C LEU A 332 6.15 21.85 -6.12
N ASP A 333 6.38 22.02 -7.41
CA ASP A 333 6.61 23.33 -8.02
C ASP A 333 5.30 24.09 -8.26
N SER A 334 4.19 23.39 -8.50
CA SER A 334 2.89 23.99 -8.75
C SER A 334 1.75 22.99 -8.50
N LEU A 335 0.54 23.53 -8.39
CA LEU A 335 -0.71 22.78 -8.35
C LEU A 335 -1.67 23.41 -9.37
N GLU A 336 -1.71 22.85 -10.57
CA GLU A 336 -2.52 23.38 -11.67
C GLU A 336 -4.01 23.08 -11.48
N ARG A 337 -4.89 23.99 -11.89
CA ARG A 337 -6.35 23.74 -11.91
C ARG A 337 -6.72 22.54 -12.78
N ALA A 338 -5.93 22.28 -13.83
CA ALA A 338 -6.13 21.17 -14.76
C ALA A 338 -5.94 19.77 -14.13
N VAL A 339 -5.33 19.68 -12.94
CA VAL A 339 -5.24 18.42 -12.18
C VAL A 339 -6.64 17.90 -11.81
N PHE A 340 -7.59 18.81 -11.60
CA PHE A 340 -8.97 18.51 -11.27
C PHE A 340 -9.84 18.51 -12.53
N ALA A 341 -10.79 17.58 -12.64
CA ALA A 341 -11.85 17.71 -13.65
C ALA A 341 -12.86 18.81 -13.27
N SER A 342 -13.20 18.88 -11.99
CA SER A 342 -13.88 20.00 -11.35
C SER A 342 -13.29 20.14 -9.95
N ALA A 343 -12.89 21.36 -9.58
CA ALA A 343 -12.37 21.70 -8.25
C ALA A 343 -13.48 22.19 -7.31
N ASP A 344 -14.74 22.08 -7.71
CA ASP A 344 -15.86 22.75 -7.02
C ASP A 344 -16.26 22.05 -5.72
N SER A 345 -15.99 20.74 -5.61
CA SER A 345 -16.22 19.96 -4.39
C SER A 345 -15.14 20.15 -3.33
N LEU A 346 -13.97 20.68 -3.71
CA LEU A 346 -12.84 20.87 -2.80
C LEU A 346 -13.13 22.03 -1.85
N GLN A 347 -13.12 21.71 -0.55
CA GLN A 347 -13.41 22.68 0.52
C GLN A 347 -12.15 23.03 1.31
N ARG A 348 -11.22 22.09 1.46
CA ARG A 348 -10.03 22.21 2.31
C ARG A 348 -8.80 21.82 1.51
N LEU A 349 -7.82 22.72 1.45
CA LEU A 349 -6.54 22.50 0.78
C LEU A 349 -5.38 22.78 1.75
N CYS A 350 -4.48 21.82 1.82
CA CYS A 350 -3.25 21.87 2.59
C CYS A 350 -2.07 21.78 1.60
N LEU A 351 -1.36 22.89 1.38
CA LEU A 351 -0.32 23.07 0.36
C LEU A 351 0.99 23.64 0.94
N GLY A 352 1.02 23.97 2.23
CA GLY A 352 2.19 24.61 2.87
C GLY A 352 3.45 23.76 2.78
N GLY A 353 4.63 24.38 2.84
CA GLY A 353 5.91 23.66 2.83
C GLY A 353 6.30 23.03 1.48
N ASN A 354 5.82 23.59 0.35
CA ASN A 354 6.23 23.23 -1.00
C ASN A 354 7.05 24.36 -1.66
N PRO A 355 8.04 24.05 -2.51
CA PRO A 355 8.81 25.04 -3.27
C PRO A 355 8.01 25.56 -4.47
N LEU A 356 6.94 26.31 -4.21
CA LEU A 356 6.00 26.76 -5.24
C LEU A 356 6.63 27.81 -6.18
N VAL A 357 6.43 27.65 -7.48
CA VAL A 357 6.74 28.62 -8.52
C VAL A 357 5.47 29.42 -8.80
N CYS A 358 5.44 30.66 -8.34
CA CYS A 358 4.31 31.57 -8.44
C CYS A 358 4.22 32.23 -9.82
N ASP A 359 3.80 31.43 -10.80
CA ASP A 359 3.48 31.84 -12.16
C ASP A 359 1.96 31.79 -12.43
N CYS A 360 1.54 31.80 -13.69
CA CYS A 360 0.12 31.78 -14.04
C CYS A 360 -0.62 30.51 -13.58
N ARG A 361 0.07 29.39 -13.32
CA ARG A 361 -0.52 28.11 -12.90
C ARG A 361 -1.20 28.18 -11.54
N LEU A 362 -0.71 29.06 -10.65
CA LEU A 362 -1.22 29.21 -9.29
C LEU A 362 -2.26 30.34 -9.15
N LEU A 363 -2.60 31.04 -10.23
CA LEU A 363 -3.55 32.18 -10.18
C LEU A 363 -4.89 31.79 -9.55
N TRP A 364 -5.37 30.57 -9.81
CA TRP A 364 -6.65 30.08 -9.29
C TRP A 364 -6.67 29.88 -7.77
N LEU A 365 -5.51 29.88 -7.09
CA LEU A 365 -5.40 29.77 -5.63
C LEU A 365 -5.38 31.14 -4.94
N LEU A 366 -5.22 32.23 -5.69
CA LEU A 366 -5.23 33.58 -5.13
C LEU A 366 -6.62 33.95 -4.60
N SER A 367 -6.67 34.84 -3.61
CA SER A 367 -7.94 35.27 -2.99
C SER A 367 -8.97 35.78 -3.98
N SER A 368 -8.53 36.38 -5.09
CA SER A 368 -9.40 36.95 -6.12
C SER A 368 -10.01 35.92 -7.08
N HIS A 369 -9.45 34.71 -7.17
CA HIS A 369 -9.85 33.69 -8.16
C HIS A 369 -10.22 32.34 -7.55
N LYS A 370 -9.89 32.12 -6.27
CA LYS A 370 -10.21 30.88 -5.58
C LYS A 370 -11.73 30.72 -5.39
N PRO A 371 -12.26 29.48 -5.45
CA PRO A 371 -13.63 29.22 -5.07
C PRO A 371 -13.92 29.71 -3.64
N ALA A 372 -15.08 30.33 -3.42
CA ALA A 372 -15.45 30.85 -2.09
C ALA A 372 -15.53 29.75 -1.01
N SER A 373 -15.86 28.52 -1.42
CA SER A 373 -15.89 27.32 -0.58
C SER A 373 -14.51 26.83 -0.16
N LEU A 374 -13.44 27.21 -0.86
CA LEU A 374 -12.10 26.67 -0.65
C LEU A 374 -11.35 27.42 0.45
N GLN A 375 -11.00 26.71 1.51
CA GLN A 375 -10.18 27.16 2.63
C GLN A 375 -8.78 26.54 2.55
N ILE A 376 -7.74 27.37 2.67
CA ILE A 376 -6.35 26.91 2.77
C ILE A 376 -5.99 26.91 4.26
N LEU A 377 -5.75 25.72 4.82
CA LEU A 377 -5.73 25.50 6.28
C LEU A 377 -4.35 25.54 6.94
N ASP A 378 -3.27 25.35 6.18
CA ASP A 378 -1.91 25.19 6.73
C ASP A 378 -1.17 26.51 7.01
N LEU A 379 0.11 26.37 7.42
CA LEU A 379 1.14 27.37 7.19
C LEU A 379 0.99 27.91 5.77
N GLN A 380 0.81 29.23 5.63
CA GLN A 380 0.40 29.81 4.38
C GLN A 380 1.40 29.46 3.26
N PRO A 381 0.96 29.00 2.08
CA PRO A 381 1.89 28.61 1.02
C PRO A 381 2.70 29.82 0.57
N GLU A 382 4.02 29.65 0.48
CA GLU A 382 4.98 30.68 0.11
C GLU A 382 5.57 30.41 -1.28
N CYS A 383 5.89 31.48 -2.00
CA CYS A 383 6.56 31.38 -3.28
C CYS A 383 8.07 31.15 -3.10
N SER A 384 8.61 30.15 -3.79
CA SER A 384 10.05 29.93 -3.95
C SER A 384 10.63 30.62 -5.19
N ALA A 385 9.79 30.88 -6.19
CA ALA A 385 10.13 31.56 -7.42
C ALA A 385 8.93 32.34 -7.96
N PRO A 386 9.12 33.34 -8.84
CA PRO A 386 10.39 33.95 -9.23
C PRO A 386 11.05 34.73 -8.08
N GLN A 387 12.33 35.11 -8.20
CA GLN A 387 13.09 35.79 -7.12
C GLN A 387 12.37 37.00 -6.51
N HIS A 388 11.60 37.76 -7.30
CA HIS A 388 10.83 38.92 -6.82
C HIS A 388 9.68 38.58 -5.87
N LEU A 389 9.20 37.32 -5.89
CA LEU A 389 8.14 36.84 -5.03
C LEU A 389 8.64 35.89 -3.93
N LEU A 390 9.95 35.65 -3.84
CA LEU A 390 10.54 34.72 -2.87
C LEU A 390 10.07 35.03 -1.42
N GLY A 391 9.56 34.01 -0.74
CA GLY A 391 9.06 34.09 0.65
C GLY A 391 7.71 34.79 0.82
N LYS A 392 7.09 35.30 -0.25
CA LYS A 392 5.75 35.91 -0.15
C LYS A 392 4.68 34.85 -0.06
N SER A 393 3.74 35.04 0.86
CA SER A 393 2.56 34.19 0.98
C SER A 393 1.58 34.44 -0.17
N LEU A 394 0.93 33.37 -0.67
CA LEU A 394 -0.15 33.47 -1.67
C LEU A 394 -1.30 34.41 -1.25
N ARG A 395 -1.55 34.55 0.06
CA ARG A 395 -2.61 35.45 0.57
C ARG A 395 -2.28 36.93 0.39
N ASP A 396 -0.99 37.26 0.39
CA ASP A 396 -0.50 38.64 0.31
C ASP A 396 -0.26 39.09 -1.14
N LEU A 397 -0.37 38.17 -2.10
CA LEU A 397 -0.24 38.47 -3.52
C LEU A 397 -1.51 39.16 -4.04
N LYS A 398 -1.40 40.47 -4.23
CA LYS A 398 -2.41 41.35 -4.83
C LYS A 398 -1.81 42.14 -5.98
N GLU A 399 -2.64 42.86 -6.73
CA GLU A 399 -2.16 43.81 -7.73
C GLU A 399 -1.26 44.89 -7.08
N PRO A 400 -0.21 45.38 -7.77
CA PRO A 400 0.21 45.08 -9.15
C PRO A 400 1.18 43.88 -9.29
N LEU A 401 1.46 43.15 -8.20
CA LEU A 401 2.45 42.06 -8.22
C LEU A 401 1.98 40.87 -9.06
N VAL A 402 0.68 40.57 -9.01
CA VAL A 402 0.07 39.45 -9.74
C VAL A 402 0.23 39.65 -11.25
N SER A 403 -0.26 40.76 -11.79
CA SER A 403 -0.15 41.06 -13.22
C SER A 403 1.30 41.18 -13.72
N ARG A 404 2.24 41.62 -12.88
CA ARG A 404 3.64 41.82 -13.28
C ARG A 404 4.50 40.57 -13.21
N TYR A 405 4.31 39.72 -12.19
CA TYR A 405 5.23 38.61 -11.89
C TYR A 405 4.60 37.22 -12.01
N MET A 406 3.28 37.08 -11.85
CA MET A 406 2.58 35.79 -11.98
C MET A 406 2.10 35.54 -13.41
N THR A 407 3.02 35.60 -14.36
CA THR A 407 2.74 35.44 -15.79
C THR A 407 3.38 34.18 -16.35
N CYS A 408 2.83 33.69 -17.46
CA CYS A 408 3.43 32.61 -18.24
C CYS A 408 3.69 33.11 -19.66
N THR A 409 4.75 32.60 -20.29
CA THR A 409 5.09 32.92 -21.67
C THR A 409 4.69 31.78 -22.59
N LYS A 410 3.90 32.10 -23.63
CA LYS A 410 3.43 31.13 -24.62
C LYS A 410 4.61 30.45 -25.32
N PRO A 411 4.52 29.14 -25.66
CA PRO A 411 5.62 28.44 -26.30
C PRO A 411 5.98 29.04 -27.66
N ARG A 412 7.26 29.02 -27.99
CA ARG A 412 7.81 29.36 -29.31
C ARG A 412 8.63 28.18 -29.79
N VAL A 413 8.29 27.62 -30.94
CA VAL A 413 9.03 26.52 -31.56
C VAL A 413 10.05 27.12 -32.54
N GLY A 414 11.31 26.71 -32.46
CA GLY A 414 12.36 27.19 -33.36
C GLY A 414 12.28 26.57 -34.77
N PRO A 415 13.07 27.11 -35.72
CA PRO A 415 12.72 28.28 -36.53
C PRO A 415 11.45 28.07 -37.39
N ASN A 416 10.81 29.19 -37.78
CA ASN A 416 9.53 29.27 -38.54
C ASN A 416 9.52 28.60 -39.95
N ALA A 417 10.60 27.92 -40.36
CA ALA A 417 10.69 27.26 -41.66
C ALA A 417 10.30 25.79 -41.54
N THR A 418 9.46 25.29 -42.45
CA THR A 418 9.14 23.87 -42.55
C THR A 418 10.41 23.06 -42.73
N GLN A 419 10.71 22.16 -41.79
CA GLN A 419 11.86 21.27 -41.88
C GLN A 419 11.62 20.25 -43.00
N LEU A 420 12.62 20.04 -43.87
CA LEU A 420 12.63 18.95 -44.84
C LEU A 420 13.86 18.08 -44.57
N LEU A 421 13.63 16.82 -44.19
CA LEU A 421 14.68 15.83 -43.95
C LEU A 421 14.58 14.72 -44.99
N MET A 422 15.70 14.44 -45.68
CA MET A 422 15.85 13.23 -46.48
C MET A 422 16.66 12.22 -45.68
N ALA A 423 16.15 11.00 -45.54
CA ALA A 423 16.81 9.90 -44.85
C ALA A 423 16.87 8.67 -45.76
N ASP A 424 17.90 7.85 -45.60
CA ASP A 424 17.98 6.57 -46.29
C ASP A 424 17.29 5.47 -45.47
N GLU A 425 16.66 4.52 -46.15
CA GLU A 425 15.99 3.39 -45.52
C GLU A 425 16.95 2.63 -44.58
N GLY A 426 16.50 2.40 -43.34
CA GLY A 426 17.27 1.76 -42.28
C GLY A 426 18.18 2.69 -41.46
N GLN A 427 18.39 3.95 -41.88
CA GLN A 427 19.16 4.93 -41.11
C GLN A 427 18.27 5.67 -40.09
N PRO A 428 18.85 6.14 -38.96
CA PRO A 428 18.13 6.98 -38.01
C PRO A 428 17.82 8.36 -38.59
N ALA A 429 16.60 8.82 -38.38
CA ALA A 429 16.13 10.15 -38.79
C ALA A 429 15.73 10.97 -37.55
N ARG A 430 16.20 12.22 -37.47
CA ARG A 430 15.91 13.12 -36.34
C ARG A 430 15.22 14.40 -36.81
N LEU A 431 13.97 14.59 -36.42
CA LEU A 431 13.21 15.80 -36.66
C LEU A 431 13.33 16.72 -35.43
N SER A 432 13.72 17.97 -35.63
CA SER A 432 14.02 18.91 -34.54
C SER A 432 12.77 19.67 -34.14
N CYS A 433 12.50 19.78 -32.84
CA CYS A 433 11.43 20.64 -32.33
C CYS A 433 11.81 21.21 -30.97
N THR A 434 12.75 22.15 -30.99
CA THR A 434 13.14 22.90 -29.79
C THR A 434 12.08 23.96 -29.49
N ALA A 435 11.52 23.92 -28.29
CA ALA A 435 10.49 24.84 -27.86
C ALA A 435 10.91 25.60 -26.59
N GLU A 436 10.79 26.92 -26.64
CA GLU A 436 11.06 27.83 -25.53
C GLU A 436 9.75 28.38 -24.97
N GLY A 437 9.67 28.54 -23.65
CA GLY A 437 8.49 29.04 -22.95
C GLY A 437 8.63 28.88 -21.44
N ALA A 438 7.81 29.58 -20.68
CA ALA A 438 7.79 29.54 -19.23
C ALA A 438 6.34 29.35 -18.73
N PRO A 439 6.02 28.25 -18.02
CA PRO A 439 6.85 27.06 -17.77
C PRO A 439 7.33 26.36 -19.05
N ARG A 440 8.38 25.53 -18.90
CA ARG A 440 8.97 24.79 -20.01
C ARG A 440 7.89 23.93 -20.69
N PRO A 441 7.67 24.07 -22.01
CA PRO A 441 6.58 23.39 -22.69
C PRO A 441 6.81 21.88 -22.82
N SER A 442 5.73 21.12 -22.73
CA SER A 442 5.70 19.71 -23.11
C SER A 442 5.58 19.57 -24.63
N VAL A 443 6.32 18.64 -25.23
CA VAL A 443 6.33 18.41 -26.68
C VAL A 443 5.67 17.08 -27.03
N VAL A 444 4.78 17.11 -28.02
CA VAL A 444 4.10 15.94 -28.59
C VAL A 444 4.25 15.96 -30.10
N TRP A 445 4.54 14.80 -30.69
CA TRP A 445 4.61 14.62 -32.14
C TRP A 445 3.40 13.85 -32.66
N ILE A 446 2.85 14.29 -33.79
CA ILE A 446 1.82 13.58 -34.55
C ILE A 446 2.45 13.07 -35.83
N THR A 447 2.41 11.75 -36.04
CA THR A 447 2.93 11.11 -37.24
C THR A 447 2.00 11.30 -38.45
N PRO A 448 2.45 11.03 -39.69
CA PRO A 448 1.60 11.05 -40.89
C PRO A 448 0.35 10.17 -40.77
N HIS A 449 0.45 9.11 -39.96
CA HIS A 449 -0.63 8.16 -39.65
C HIS A 449 -1.50 8.57 -38.46
N ARG A 450 -1.41 9.83 -38.01
CA ARG A 450 -2.17 10.39 -36.87
C ARG A 450 -1.90 9.71 -35.53
N ARG A 451 -0.73 9.10 -35.35
CA ARG A 451 -0.30 8.55 -34.06
C ARG A 451 0.39 9.63 -33.23
N TYR A 452 0.06 9.70 -31.94
CA TYR A 452 0.72 10.57 -30.98
C TYR A 452 1.97 9.89 -30.40
N VAL A 453 3.08 10.61 -30.37
CA VAL A 453 4.35 10.20 -29.73
C VAL A 453 4.71 11.26 -28.69
N THR A 454 4.92 10.82 -27.46
CA THR A 454 5.22 11.68 -26.30
C THR A 454 6.55 11.26 -25.66
N ALA A 455 7.04 12.02 -24.69
CA ALA A 455 8.22 11.65 -23.90
C ALA A 455 8.07 10.30 -23.13
N LYS A 456 6.83 9.83 -22.92
CA LYS A 456 6.55 8.53 -22.28
C LYS A 456 6.47 7.37 -23.29
N SER A 457 6.43 7.67 -24.58
CA SER A 457 6.32 6.65 -25.62
C SER A 457 7.68 5.98 -25.82
N SER A 458 7.73 4.65 -25.75
CA SER A 458 8.92 3.85 -26.03
C SER A 458 8.76 3.08 -27.34
N GLY A 459 9.82 2.95 -28.16
CA GLY A 459 9.77 2.14 -29.37
C GLY A 459 10.74 2.59 -30.48
N ARG A 460 10.35 2.37 -31.74
CA ARG A 460 11.12 2.86 -32.91
C ARG A 460 11.16 4.38 -33.00
N MET A 461 10.12 5.06 -32.50
CA MET A 461 9.98 6.52 -32.52
C MET A 461 9.92 7.03 -31.09
N GLU A 462 10.86 7.90 -30.72
CA GLU A 462 11.03 8.41 -29.35
C GLU A 462 11.21 9.93 -29.35
N VAL A 463 10.62 10.62 -28.38
CA VAL A 463 10.79 12.07 -28.20
C VAL A 463 11.94 12.32 -27.22
N GLN A 464 12.94 13.05 -27.68
CA GLN A 464 14.15 13.38 -26.93
C GLN A 464 13.89 14.51 -25.91
N PRO A 465 14.75 14.68 -24.88
CA PRO A 465 14.59 15.71 -23.85
C PRO A 465 14.59 17.17 -24.37
N ASP A 466 15.13 17.41 -25.57
CA ASP A 466 15.10 18.70 -26.26
C ASP A 466 13.80 18.94 -27.06
N GLY A 467 12.93 17.92 -27.16
CA GLY A 467 11.70 17.92 -27.95
C GLY A 467 11.82 17.28 -29.34
N SER A 468 13.02 16.89 -29.77
CA SER A 468 13.25 16.29 -31.09
C SER A 468 12.65 14.88 -31.19
N LEU A 469 12.08 14.52 -32.35
CA LEU A 469 11.64 13.15 -32.63
C LEU A 469 12.79 12.37 -33.27
N GLU A 470 13.18 11.28 -32.64
CA GLU A 470 14.11 10.31 -33.21
C GLU A 470 13.36 9.08 -33.70
N ILE A 471 13.52 8.79 -34.99
CA ILE A 471 13.04 7.58 -35.65
C ILE A 471 14.27 6.70 -35.85
N LYS A 472 14.24 5.47 -35.34
CA LYS A 472 15.38 4.53 -35.40
C LYS A 472 15.50 3.95 -36.81
N PRO A 473 15.33 2.67 -37.18
CA PRO A 473 15.41 2.39 -38.61
C PRO A 473 14.23 3.08 -39.30
N ALA A 474 14.52 4.10 -40.11
CA ALA A 474 13.53 4.81 -40.91
C ALA A 474 13.06 3.88 -42.03
N GLU A 475 11.75 3.68 -42.12
CA GLU A 475 11.14 2.82 -43.13
C GLU A 475 10.46 3.66 -44.22
N LEU A 476 10.28 3.10 -45.43
CA LEU A 476 9.63 3.82 -46.53
C LEU A 476 8.25 4.39 -46.14
N HIS A 477 7.50 3.64 -45.33
CA HIS A 477 6.19 4.06 -44.82
C HIS A 477 6.26 5.22 -43.83
N ASP A 478 7.41 5.49 -43.20
CA ASP A 478 7.56 6.61 -42.26
C ASP A 478 7.58 7.97 -42.99
N SER A 479 7.65 7.99 -44.33
CA SER A 479 7.62 9.21 -45.14
C SER A 479 6.29 9.98 -45.00
N GLY A 480 6.38 11.29 -44.86
CA GLY A 480 5.22 12.16 -44.77
C GLY A 480 5.45 13.39 -43.89
N VAL A 481 4.36 14.08 -43.57
CA VAL A 481 4.36 15.28 -42.74
C VAL A 481 4.11 14.92 -41.28
N TYR A 482 5.06 15.28 -40.43
CA TYR A 482 4.99 15.20 -38.98
C TYR A 482 4.63 16.57 -38.43
N LEU A 483 3.81 16.60 -37.38
CA LEU A 483 3.44 17.83 -36.68
C LEU A 483 3.98 17.78 -35.25
N CYS A 484 4.87 18.69 -34.91
CA CYS A 484 5.26 18.94 -33.54
C CYS A 484 4.30 19.92 -32.88
N ILE A 485 3.85 19.64 -31.66
CA ILE A 485 3.04 20.52 -30.84
C ILE A 485 3.74 20.72 -29.49
N ALA A 486 4.15 21.95 -29.22
CA ALA A 486 4.65 22.39 -27.92
C ALA A 486 3.53 23.09 -27.15
N SER A 487 3.32 22.70 -25.89
CA SER A 487 2.20 23.17 -25.07
C SER A 487 2.65 23.53 -23.65
N ASN A 488 2.15 24.65 -23.14
CA ASN A 488 2.21 25.03 -21.72
C ASN A 488 0.90 25.76 -21.32
N PRO A 489 0.73 26.17 -20.05
CA PRO A 489 -0.48 26.86 -19.59
C PRO A 489 -0.83 28.19 -20.30
N ALA A 490 0.14 28.84 -20.97
CA ALA A 490 -0.10 30.04 -21.76
C ALA A 490 -0.57 29.75 -23.20
N GLY A 491 -0.55 28.48 -23.63
CA GLY A 491 -1.10 28.01 -24.90
C GLY A 491 -0.14 27.11 -25.67
N ASN A 492 -0.43 26.95 -26.96
CA ASN A 492 0.27 25.99 -27.82
C ASN A 492 0.96 26.68 -28.99
N ALA A 493 2.03 26.07 -29.49
CA ALA A 493 2.68 26.39 -30.76
C ALA A 493 3.02 25.10 -31.49
N SER A 494 3.04 25.13 -32.82
CA SER A 494 3.27 23.94 -33.63
C SER A 494 4.18 24.21 -34.81
N LEU A 495 4.89 23.16 -35.24
CA LEU A 495 5.81 23.16 -36.38
C LEU A 495 5.57 21.92 -37.23
N SER A 496 5.49 22.10 -38.56
CA SER A 496 5.42 20.99 -39.50
C SER A 496 6.81 20.61 -40.02
N ALA A 497 7.11 19.32 -40.02
CA ALA A 497 8.37 18.75 -40.52
C ALA A 497 8.07 17.61 -41.51
N SER A 498 8.67 17.66 -42.69
CA SER A 498 8.52 16.65 -43.74
C SER A 498 9.70 15.70 -43.74
N LEU A 499 9.42 14.39 -43.70
CA LEU A 499 10.41 13.33 -43.86
C LEU A 499 10.19 12.63 -45.20
N ALA A 500 11.25 12.49 -45.99
CA ALA A 500 11.28 11.67 -47.19
C ALA A 500 12.33 10.57 -47.05
N VAL A 501 11.89 9.31 -47.01
CA VAL A 501 12.78 8.15 -46.92
C VAL A 501 13.06 7.62 -48.31
N LYS A 502 14.34 7.51 -48.67
CA LYS A 502 14.80 6.93 -49.94
C LYS A 502 15.19 5.49 -49.73
N SER A 503 14.69 4.61 -50.60
CA SER A 503 15.26 3.26 -50.67
C SER A 503 16.65 3.36 -51.30
N LEU A 504 17.65 2.71 -50.69
CA LEU A 504 18.88 2.40 -51.40
C LEU A 504 18.52 1.36 -52.46
N GLY A 505 18.12 1.84 -53.65
CA GLY A 505 18.19 1.00 -54.83
C GLY A 505 19.63 0.51 -54.94
N THR A 506 19.81 -0.80 -54.86
CA THR A 506 21.02 -1.46 -55.33
C THR A 506 21.18 -1.07 -56.80
N GLY A 507 21.94 0.00 -57.04
CA GLY A 507 22.34 0.41 -58.37
C GLY A 507 23.12 -0.75 -58.99
N ASP A 508 22.59 -1.24 -60.10
CA ASP A 508 23.33 -1.70 -61.27
C ASP A 508 24.81 -2.02 -61.01
N ARG A 509 25.09 -3.27 -60.64
CA ARG A 509 26.35 -3.89 -61.02
C ARG A 509 26.30 -4.07 -62.54
N ILE A 510 26.87 -3.07 -63.21
CA ILE A 510 27.48 -3.11 -64.53
C ILE A 510 27.78 -4.55 -64.98
N HIS A 511 26.89 -5.11 -65.81
CA HIS A 511 27.21 -6.14 -66.77
C HIS A 511 27.12 -5.51 -68.16
N PHE A 512 28.13 -4.72 -68.51
CA PHE A 512 28.50 -4.59 -69.91
C PHE A 512 29.16 -5.91 -70.32
N THR A 513 28.50 -6.67 -71.19
CA THR A 513 29.04 -7.05 -72.51
C THR A 513 27.94 -7.68 -73.37
N ASN A 514 27.80 -7.11 -74.57
CA ASN A 514 27.28 -7.69 -75.80
C ASN A 514 25.80 -8.09 -75.89
N ARG A 515 25.00 -7.20 -76.48
CA ARG A 515 24.34 -7.51 -77.77
C ARG A 515 23.85 -6.27 -78.52
N SER A 516 24.58 -5.98 -79.59
CA SER A 516 24.17 -5.44 -80.90
C SER A 516 22.74 -4.91 -81.13
N SER A 517 22.72 -3.65 -81.61
CA SER A 517 22.07 -3.15 -82.82
C SER A 517 20.54 -3.02 -82.87
N GLY A 518 20.07 -1.78 -83.07
CA GLY A 518 18.93 -1.51 -83.96
C GLY A 518 18.05 -0.30 -83.64
N TYR A 519 18.24 0.78 -84.41
CA TYR A 519 17.23 1.74 -84.93
C TYR A 519 16.50 2.74 -83.98
N LEU A 520 16.80 4.05 -84.20
CA LEU A 520 15.91 5.16 -84.64
C LEU A 520 14.49 5.22 -84.01
N THR A 521 13.97 6.30 -83.39
CA THR A 521 13.85 7.72 -83.79
C THR A 521 13.29 8.58 -82.62
N GLU A 522 13.68 9.85 -82.53
CA GLU A 522 12.93 10.97 -81.90
C GLU A 522 11.70 11.40 -82.76
N PRO A 523 10.84 12.42 -82.45
CA PRO A 523 10.65 13.28 -81.25
C PRO A 523 9.16 13.59 -80.87
N ASN A 524 8.99 14.47 -79.85
CA ASN A 524 7.92 15.49 -79.63
C ASN A 524 6.54 15.13 -79.06
N GLY A 525 6.10 15.94 -78.07
CA GLY A 525 4.68 16.08 -77.68
C GLY A 525 4.43 16.78 -76.34
N THR A 526 4.07 18.06 -76.39
CA THR A 526 3.67 18.96 -75.29
C THR A 526 2.28 18.70 -74.69
N TRP A 527 2.16 18.91 -73.37
CA TRP A 527 1.04 19.49 -72.59
C TRP A 527 -0.39 18.95 -72.82
N GLY A 528 -0.95 18.33 -71.77
CA GLY A 528 -2.38 18.06 -71.64
C GLY A 528 -2.80 17.93 -70.17
N ASN A 529 -3.64 18.85 -69.70
CA ASN A 529 -4.41 18.73 -68.47
C ASN A 529 -5.26 17.44 -68.51
N GLY A 530 -5.12 16.59 -67.50
CA GLY A 530 -5.96 15.42 -67.34
C GLY A 530 -5.90 14.92 -65.91
N THR A 531 -7.04 14.99 -65.21
CA THR A 531 -7.32 14.21 -64.01
C THR A 531 -7.19 12.72 -64.34
N VAL A 532 -6.13 12.07 -63.86
CA VAL A 532 -5.94 10.62 -64.02
C VAL A 532 -6.37 9.93 -62.74
N LEU A 533 -7.46 9.18 -62.84
CA LEU A 533 -8.00 8.26 -61.85
C LEU A 533 -7.07 7.03 -61.79
N TYR A 534 -6.43 6.75 -60.65
CA TYR A 534 -5.62 5.55 -60.46
C TYR A 534 -6.55 4.32 -60.28
N ASN A 535 -6.90 3.65 -61.38
CA ASN A 535 -7.43 2.29 -61.30
C ASN A 535 -6.26 1.32 -61.07
N MET A 536 -6.04 0.96 -59.81
CA MET A 536 -5.03 -0.01 -59.40
C MET A 536 -5.60 -1.43 -59.53
N THR A 537 -5.51 -2.02 -60.72
CA THR A 537 -5.72 -3.47 -60.89
C THR A 537 -4.45 -4.20 -60.46
N VAL A 538 -4.47 -4.82 -59.28
CA VAL A 538 -3.42 -5.74 -58.80
C VAL A 538 -3.62 -7.09 -59.53
N PRO A 539 -2.62 -7.63 -60.26
CA PRO A 539 -2.73 -8.96 -60.82
C PRO A 539 -2.47 -9.97 -59.70
N ILE A 540 -3.52 -10.62 -59.23
CA ILE A 540 -3.41 -11.70 -58.25
C ILE A 540 -3.07 -12.98 -59.02
N ASP A 541 -1.80 -13.42 -58.94
CA ASP A 541 -1.35 -14.69 -59.53
C ASP A 541 -1.89 -15.88 -58.72
N MET A 542 -2.76 -16.66 -59.36
CA MET A 542 -3.45 -17.83 -58.79
C MET A 542 -2.48 -18.89 -58.25
N LYS A 543 -1.22 -18.93 -58.76
CA LYS A 543 -0.18 -19.82 -58.21
C LYS A 543 0.28 -19.41 -56.81
N THR A 544 0.34 -18.11 -56.50
CA THR A 544 0.80 -17.61 -55.20
C THR A 544 -0.21 -17.92 -54.09
N ILE A 545 -1.50 -17.83 -54.40
CA ILE A 545 -2.57 -18.21 -53.48
C ILE A 545 -2.54 -19.71 -53.20
N LEU A 546 -2.40 -20.55 -54.24
CA LEU A 546 -2.38 -22.01 -54.07
C LEU A 546 -1.21 -22.47 -53.19
N ILE A 547 -0.04 -21.86 -53.34
CA ILE A 547 1.16 -22.16 -52.55
C ILE A 547 0.97 -21.69 -51.09
N SER A 548 0.40 -20.50 -50.87
CA SER A 548 0.15 -19.98 -49.52
C SER A 548 -0.88 -20.81 -48.75
N ALA A 549 -1.93 -21.30 -49.42
CA ALA A 549 -2.96 -22.14 -48.83
C ALA A 549 -2.43 -23.54 -48.49
N ALA A 550 -1.57 -24.11 -49.34
CA ALA A 550 -0.94 -25.42 -49.09
C ALA A 550 0.04 -25.39 -47.90
N MET A 551 0.84 -24.32 -47.75
CA MET A 551 1.75 -24.15 -46.61
C MET A 551 1.01 -23.87 -45.30
N GLY A 552 -0.14 -23.18 -45.35
CA GLY A 552 -1.00 -22.96 -44.18
C GLY A 552 -1.66 -24.25 -43.66
N CYS A 553 -2.11 -25.14 -44.55
CA CYS A 553 -2.73 -26.40 -44.14
C CYS A 553 -1.73 -27.38 -43.49
N LEU A 554 -0.49 -27.45 -43.97
CA LEU A 554 0.53 -28.35 -43.41
C LEU A 554 0.98 -27.92 -42.01
N SER A 555 1.11 -26.62 -41.76
CA SER A 555 1.46 -26.10 -40.44
C SER A 555 0.32 -26.28 -39.42
N PHE A 556 -0.94 -26.13 -39.84
CA PHE A 556 -2.10 -26.36 -38.97
C PHE A 556 -2.26 -27.83 -38.57
N LEU A 557 -2.12 -28.77 -39.52
CA LEU A 557 -2.18 -30.21 -39.24
C LEU A 557 -1.05 -30.67 -38.30
N GLY A 558 0.15 -30.12 -38.45
CA GLY A 558 1.29 -30.43 -37.57
C GLY A 558 1.04 -30.04 -36.12
N VAL A 559 0.48 -28.86 -35.87
CA VAL A 559 0.16 -28.37 -34.51
C VAL A 559 -0.95 -29.20 -33.88
N VAL A 560 -1.96 -29.60 -34.65
CA VAL A 560 -3.07 -30.43 -34.14
C VAL A 560 -2.57 -31.82 -33.73
N VAL A 561 -1.75 -32.47 -34.56
CA VAL A 561 -1.17 -33.78 -34.24
C VAL A 561 -0.26 -33.71 -33.01
N PHE A 562 0.57 -32.65 -32.91
CA PHE A 562 1.42 -32.44 -31.74
C PHE A 562 0.62 -32.25 -30.45
N CYS A 563 -0.50 -31.52 -30.52
CA CYS A 563 -1.40 -31.30 -29.37
C CYS A 563 -2.08 -32.61 -28.92
N PHE A 564 -2.50 -33.46 -29.87
CA PHE A 564 -3.04 -34.79 -29.55
C PHE A 564 -2.00 -35.72 -28.91
N LEU A 565 -0.74 -35.66 -29.33
CA LEU A 565 0.35 -36.43 -28.71
C LEU A 565 0.61 -35.98 -27.26
N LEU A 566 0.56 -34.68 -26.98
CA LEU A 566 0.68 -34.15 -25.62
C LEU A 566 -0.49 -34.57 -24.73
N LEU A 567 -1.72 -34.51 -25.24
CA LEU A 567 -2.90 -34.97 -24.50
C LEU A 567 -2.84 -36.48 -24.21
N PHE A 568 -2.35 -37.28 -25.15
CA PHE A 568 -2.18 -38.72 -24.98
C PHE A 568 -1.06 -39.06 -23.97
N ALA A 569 0.05 -38.33 -24.00
CA ALA A 569 1.12 -38.45 -23.01
C ALA A 569 0.64 -38.04 -21.60
N TRP A 570 -0.16 -36.98 -21.52
CA TRP A 570 -0.72 -36.50 -20.26
C TRP A 570 -1.79 -37.45 -19.67
N SER A 571 -2.58 -38.10 -20.54
CA SER A 571 -3.53 -39.14 -20.16
C SER A 571 -2.86 -40.36 -19.52
N ARG A 572 -1.70 -40.79 -20.05
CA ARG A 572 -0.93 -41.91 -19.47
C ARG A 572 -0.14 -41.54 -18.22
N GLY A 573 0.07 -40.26 -17.94
CA GLY A 573 0.86 -39.78 -16.79
C GLY A 573 0.11 -39.73 -15.44
N LYS A 574 -1.22 -39.91 -15.41
CA LYS A 574 -2.02 -39.68 -14.19
C LYS A 574 -2.13 -40.88 -13.23
N GLY A 575 -1.24 -41.87 -13.37
CA GLY A 575 -1.34 -43.15 -12.65
C GLY A 575 -0.24 -43.47 -11.63
N ARG A 576 0.68 -42.56 -11.27
CA ARG A 576 1.74 -42.84 -10.26
C ARG A 576 2.34 -41.56 -9.65
N HIS A 577 1.61 -40.93 -8.72
CA HIS A 577 2.25 -40.08 -7.72
C HIS A 577 2.93 -41.01 -6.69
N ARG A 578 4.26 -41.17 -6.78
CA ARG A 578 5.07 -41.69 -5.68
C ARG A 578 5.47 -40.50 -4.81
N ASN A 579 4.95 -40.44 -3.60
CA ASN A 579 5.46 -39.58 -2.53
C ASN A 579 6.83 -40.14 -2.12
N ASN A 580 7.91 -39.50 -2.56
CA ASN A 580 9.23 -39.51 -1.90
C ASN A 580 10.08 -38.42 -2.58
N PHE A 581 10.55 -37.44 -1.82
CA PHE A 581 11.53 -36.46 -2.26
C PHE A 581 12.86 -36.76 -1.57
N ASP A 582 13.91 -36.97 -2.35
CA ASP A 582 15.29 -37.05 -1.86
C ASP A 582 15.91 -35.64 -1.89
N ILE A 583 16.46 -35.18 -0.78
CA ILE A 583 17.21 -33.92 -0.69
C ILE A 583 18.67 -34.25 -0.40
N GLU A 584 19.59 -33.82 -1.27
CA GLU A 584 21.03 -33.83 -1.02
C GLU A 584 21.43 -32.55 -0.26
N TYR A 585 22.07 -32.72 0.90
CA TYR A 585 22.58 -31.63 1.73
C TYR A 585 24.10 -31.75 1.92
N VAL A 586 24.81 -30.63 1.77
CA VAL A 586 26.25 -30.51 2.07
C VAL A 586 26.40 -29.57 3.28
N PRO A 587 26.89 -30.04 4.44
CA PRO A 587 27.05 -29.19 5.62
C PRO A 587 28.21 -28.18 5.45
N ARG A 588 27.99 -26.92 5.84
CA ARG A 588 29.09 -25.96 6.05
C ARG A 588 29.72 -26.17 7.44
N LYS A 589 31.06 -26.14 7.47
CA LYS A 589 31.94 -26.37 8.62
C LYS A 589 31.86 -25.20 9.62
N SER A 590 31.60 -25.46 10.91
CA SER A 590 31.83 -24.50 12.00
C SER A 590 33.22 -24.72 12.60
N ASN A 591 34.01 -23.65 12.75
CA ASN A 591 35.33 -23.70 13.41
C ASN A 591 35.18 -23.97 14.92
N GLY A 592 35.82 -25.03 15.41
CA GLY A 592 35.94 -25.35 16.84
C GLY A 592 36.65 -26.68 17.08
N GLY A 593 37.95 -26.59 17.37
CA GLY A 593 38.96 -27.58 17.81
C GLY A 593 38.59 -29.05 18.14
N GLY A 594 39.40 -29.96 17.57
CA GLY A 594 40.02 -31.08 18.31
C GLY A 594 39.67 -32.52 17.88
N ALA A 595 40.72 -33.26 17.48
CA ALA A 595 40.87 -34.73 17.37
C ALA A 595 40.60 -35.43 16.01
N ASP A 596 41.63 -36.19 15.62
CA ASP A 596 41.85 -36.95 14.38
C ASP A 596 40.90 -38.13 14.19
N VAL A 597 40.24 -38.22 13.01
CA VAL A 597 39.84 -39.48 12.36
C VAL A 597 39.82 -39.29 10.83
N ALA A 598 40.38 -40.26 10.11
CA ALA A 598 40.57 -40.32 8.67
C ALA A 598 39.27 -40.32 7.83
N GLU A 599 39.44 -39.93 6.55
CA GLU A 599 38.45 -39.66 5.50
C GLU A 599 37.42 -40.78 5.24
N THR A 600 36.15 -40.36 5.02
CA THR A 600 35.35 -40.59 3.80
C THR A 600 33.87 -40.24 4.10
N SER A 601 33.38 -39.10 3.63
CA SER A 601 31.93 -38.83 3.63
C SER A 601 31.49 -38.07 2.38
N GLY A 602 31.01 -38.82 1.39
CA GLY A 602 30.17 -38.30 0.31
C GLY A 602 28.76 -37.92 0.81
N PRO A 603 27.90 -37.38 -0.08
CA PRO A 603 26.58 -36.87 0.30
C PRO A 603 25.73 -37.96 0.96
N ARG A 604 25.19 -37.67 2.16
CA ARG A 604 24.27 -38.57 2.87
C ARG A 604 22.83 -38.30 2.44
N ARG A 605 22.14 -39.33 1.95
CA ARG A 605 20.71 -39.31 1.63
C ARG A 605 19.88 -39.66 2.86
N VAL A 606 18.90 -38.83 3.21
CA VAL A 606 17.93 -39.12 4.28
C VAL A 606 16.54 -39.22 3.65
N ASN A 607 15.91 -40.39 3.76
CA ASN A 607 14.53 -40.61 3.34
C ASN A 607 13.60 -40.27 4.51
N MET A 608 12.79 -39.22 4.38
CA MET A 608 11.74 -38.89 5.35
C MET A 608 10.36 -39.22 4.77
N LYS A 609 9.63 -40.11 5.47
CA LYS A 609 8.26 -40.49 5.15
C LYS A 609 7.32 -39.59 5.95
N MET A 610 6.57 -38.70 5.29
CA MET A 610 5.46 -37.99 5.95
C MET A 610 4.32 -38.98 6.22
N ILE A 611 3.87 -39.04 7.48
CA ILE A 611 2.61 -39.66 7.90
C ILE A 611 1.50 -38.64 7.73
#